data_AF-A0A1F2RZ44-F1
#
_entry.id   AF-A0A1F2RZ44-F1
#
_cell.length_a   1.000
_cell.length_b   1.000
_cell.length_c   1.000
_cell.angle_alpha   90.00
_cell.angle_beta   90.00
_cell.angle_gamma   90.00
#
_symmetry.space_group_name_H-M   'P 1'
#
loop_
_entity.id
_entity.type
_entity.pdbx_description
1 polymer ?
#
loop_
_entity_poly.entity_id
_entity_poly.type
_entity_poly.pdbx_seq_one_letter_code
_entity_poly.pdbx_strand_id
1 'polypeptide(L)'
;MVRGLFPTTEQDPVLQILEGSVVVLTTENIASVLRETTWMHTAWDLANLYLTSVGASLLSAEAPGLVGLSEETTCYVSIDYFRGLGRFEDFIVHEAAHIFHNCKRHTMGLPESSAREWPLDIAYDKRETFAYSCEAFSRVVERGSTRQARLALVRELADGHVPETDRLDAREYVSVLTEAAGARNDWKHILSRCAPPRHPRR
;
A
#
# COMPACT_ATOMS: atom_id res chain seq x y z
N MET A 1 -9.96 4.08 -0.37
CA MET A 1 -9.42 3.13 0.63
C MET A 1 -10.01 3.34 2.04
N VAL A 2 -9.62 4.38 2.80
CA VAL A 2 -10.00 4.56 4.23
C VAL A 2 -11.51 4.43 4.49
N ARG A 3 -12.33 5.19 3.74
CA ARG A 3 -13.81 5.14 3.88
C ARG A 3 -14.42 3.76 3.65
N GLY A 4 -13.74 2.90 2.91
CA GLY A 4 -14.17 1.52 2.64
C GLY A 4 -13.72 0.51 3.71
N LEU A 5 -12.62 0.79 4.40
CA LEU A 5 -12.00 -0.13 5.36
C LEU A 5 -12.38 0.19 6.82
N PHE A 6 -12.51 1.47 7.17
CA PHE A 6 -12.70 1.93 8.54
C PHE A 6 -14.15 2.35 8.81
N PRO A 7 -14.68 2.11 10.03
CA PRO A 7 -15.96 2.67 10.44
C PRO A 7 -15.88 4.20 10.50
N THR A 8 -17.00 4.90 10.28
CA THR A 8 -17.05 6.38 10.20
C THR A 8 -16.36 7.07 11.36
N THR A 9 -16.48 6.53 12.58
CA THR A 9 -15.86 7.08 13.80
C THR A 9 -14.33 7.00 13.83
N GLU A 10 -13.72 6.17 12.99
CA GLU A 10 -12.25 6.00 12.89
C GLU A 10 -11.68 6.65 11.62
N GLN A 11 -12.52 7.14 10.70
CA GLN A 11 -12.05 7.64 9.39
C GLN A 11 -11.23 8.92 9.49
N ASP A 12 -11.70 9.91 10.24
CA ASP A 12 -11.01 11.22 10.32
C ASP A 12 -9.63 11.12 10.99
N PRO A 13 -9.45 10.42 12.14
CA PRO A 13 -8.12 10.23 12.73
C PRO A 13 -7.16 9.50 11.78
N VAL A 14 -7.63 8.48 11.07
CA VAL A 14 -6.81 7.73 10.11
C VAL A 14 -6.41 8.62 8.94
N LEU A 15 -7.33 9.40 8.38
CA LEU A 15 -7.02 10.33 7.29
C LEU A 15 -6.01 11.40 7.72
N GLN A 16 -6.13 11.93 8.93
CA GLN A 16 -5.21 12.93 9.46
C GLN A 16 -3.78 12.40 9.57
N ILE A 17 -3.60 11.14 9.98
CA ILE A 17 -2.28 10.51 10.02
C ILE A 17 -1.74 10.37 8.59
N LEU A 18 -2.52 9.78 7.69
CA LEU A 18 -2.07 9.51 6.32
C LEU A 18 -1.68 10.80 5.56
N GLU A 19 -2.34 11.92 5.84
CA GLU A 19 -2.00 13.23 5.25
C GLU A 19 -0.59 13.69 5.65
N GLY A 20 -0.17 13.44 6.89
CA GLY A 20 1.17 13.75 7.39
C GLY A 20 2.21 12.67 7.12
N SER A 21 1.79 11.48 6.66
CA SER A 21 2.65 10.31 6.50
C SER A 21 3.48 10.32 5.22
N VAL A 22 3.04 11.00 4.16
CA VAL A 22 3.66 10.88 2.83
C VAL A 22 4.83 11.85 2.69
N VAL A 23 6.02 11.30 2.40
CA VAL A 23 7.24 12.06 2.12
C VAL A 23 7.70 11.75 0.70
N VAL A 24 7.50 12.69 -0.21
CA VAL A 24 8.07 12.60 -1.56
C VAL A 24 9.55 12.91 -1.48
N LEU A 25 10.41 11.99 -1.91
CA LEU A 25 11.85 12.23 -1.94
C LEU A 25 12.21 13.16 -3.11
N THR A 26 12.87 14.26 -2.78
CA THR A 26 13.31 15.28 -3.74
C THR A 26 14.76 15.64 -3.49
N THR A 27 15.37 16.35 -4.45
CA THR A 27 16.73 16.89 -4.28
C THR A 27 16.84 17.83 -3.07
N GLU A 28 15.73 18.47 -2.67
CA GLU A 28 15.70 19.43 -1.56
C GLU A 28 15.72 18.75 -0.18
N ASN A 29 15.11 17.57 -0.04
CA ASN A 29 14.93 16.92 1.27
C ASN A 29 15.78 15.65 1.47
N ILE A 30 16.24 14.99 0.41
CA ILE A 30 16.87 13.66 0.49
C ILE A 30 18.05 13.63 1.46
N ALA A 31 18.90 14.66 1.44
CA ALA A 31 20.06 14.72 2.33
C ALA A 31 19.67 14.85 3.81
N SER A 32 18.55 15.52 4.14
CA SER A 32 18.06 15.60 5.52
C SER A 32 17.44 14.28 5.94
N VAL A 33 16.58 13.72 5.08
CA VAL A 33 15.92 12.43 5.31
C VAL A 33 16.96 11.35 5.65
N LEU A 34 18.00 11.19 4.81
CA LEU A 34 19.05 10.19 5.05
C LEU A 34 19.84 10.40 6.34
N ARG A 35 20.01 11.64 6.80
CA ARG A 35 20.71 11.95 8.07
C ARG A 35 19.84 11.69 9.29
N GLU A 36 18.53 11.84 9.15
CA GLU A 36 17.53 11.67 10.20
C GLU A 36 17.04 10.23 10.33
N THR A 37 17.22 9.41 9.28
CA THR A 37 16.89 7.98 9.30
C THR A 37 17.69 7.24 10.38
N THR A 38 16.97 6.55 11.26
CA THR A 38 17.56 5.80 12.38
C THR A 38 18.36 4.58 11.89
N TRP A 39 17.86 3.89 10.87
CA TRP A 39 18.40 2.61 10.44
C TRP A 39 19.19 2.72 9.13
N MET A 40 20.42 2.18 9.14
CA MET A 40 21.30 2.23 7.96
C MET A 40 20.70 1.52 6.74
N HIS A 41 19.94 0.44 6.94
CA HIS A 41 19.29 -0.27 5.84
C HIS A 41 18.18 0.59 5.20
N THR A 42 17.32 1.23 6.00
CA THR A 42 16.33 2.19 5.52
C THR A 42 17.01 3.33 4.76
N ALA A 43 18.11 3.89 5.28
CA ALA A 43 18.85 4.97 4.60
C ALA A 43 19.41 4.50 3.24
N TRP A 44 19.92 3.27 3.18
CA TRP A 44 20.38 2.66 1.93
C TRP A 44 19.24 2.50 0.91
N ASP A 45 18.08 2.02 1.34
CA ASP A 45 16.91 1.84 0.48
C ASP A 45 16.36 3.18 -0.03
N LEU A 46 16.27 4.19 0.84
CA LEU A 46 15.84 5.54 0.47
C LEU A 46 16.79 6.22 -0.51
N ALA A 47 18.10 6.01 -0.36
CA ALA A 47 19.07 6.52 -1.32
C ALA A 47 18.88 5.90 -2.71
N ASN A 48 18.69 4.59 -2.79
CA ASN A 48 18.44 3.89 -4.05
C ASN A 48 17.09 4.26 -4.68
N LEU A 49 16.05 4.42 -3.86
CA LEU A 49 14.74 4.91 -4.31
C LEU A 49 14.87 6.30 -4.95
N TYR A 50 15.59 7.23 -4.30
CA TYR A 50 15.85 8.55 -4.87
C TYR A 50 16.71 8.49 -6.14
N LEU A 51 17.80 7.71 -6.15
CA LEU A 51 18.69 7.60 -7.32
C LEU A 51 17.95 7.07 -8.56
N THR A 52 17.13 6.04 -8.38
CA THR A 52 16.23 5.53 -9.43
C THR A 52 15.35 6.65 -9.97
N SER A 53 14.76 7.43 -9.07
CA SER A 53 13.86 8.53 -9.42
C SER A 53 14.51 9.68 -10.18
N VAL A 54 15.83 9.75 -10.25
CA VAL A 54 16.54 10.77 -11.04
C VAL A 54 17.30 10.16 -12.23
N GLY A 55 17.07 8.88 -12.52
CA GLY A 55 17.73 8.15 -13.60
C GLY A 55 19.22 7.91 -13.34
N ALA A 56 19.65 7.96 -12.07
CA ALA A 56 21.03 7.67 -11.67
C ALA A 56 21.24 6.18 -11.41
N SER A 57 22.50 5.74 -11.46
CA SER A 57 22.86 4.38 -11.08
C SER A 57 22.62 4.13 -9.61
N LEU A 58 22.13 2.92 -9.29
CA LEU A 58 21.99 2.43 -7.93
C LEU A 58 23.35 2.28 -7.25
N LEU A 59 23.35 2.25 -5.91
CA LEU A 59 24.55 2.10 -5.09
C LEU A 59 25.14 0.67 -5.18
N SER A 60 24.36 -0.31 -5.63
CA SER A 60 24.79 -1.69 -5.89
C SER A 60 23.91 -2.33 -6.96
N ALA A 61 24.43 -3.35 -7.64
CA ALA A 61 23.63 -4.21 -8.54
C ALA A 61 22.57 -5.04 -7.78
N GLU A 62 22.73 -5.21 -6.47
CA GLU A 62 21.80 -5.92 -5.59
C GLU A 62 20.75 -4.98 -4.96
N ALA A 63 20.82 -3.68 -5.25
CA ALA A 63 19.88 -2.73 -4.67
C ALA A 63 18.45 -2.98 -5.19
N PRO A 64 17.44 -2.91 -4.31
CA PRO A 64 16.06 -3.18 -4.71
C PRO A 64 15.53 -2.05 -5.60
N GLY A 65 14.77 -2.41 -6.63
CA GLY A 65 14.07 -1.46 -7.52
C GLY A 65 12.81 -0.90 -6.86
N LEU A 66 12.97 -0.21 -5.73
CA LEU A 66 11.85 0.31 -4.95
C LEU A 66 11.26 1.57 -5.58
N VAL A 67 9.94 1.63 -5.61
CA VAL A 67 9.16 2.81 -6.02
C VAL A 67 8.51 3.52 -4.82
N GLY A 68 8.48 2.85 -3.67
CA GLY A 68 7.99 3.33 -2.38
C GLY A 68 8.66 2.54 -1.25
N LEU A 69 8.60 3.11 -0.04
CA LEU A 69 9.03 2.47 1.20
C LEU A 69 8.18 2.98 2.37
N SER A 70 7.59 2.08 3.15
CA SER A 70 6.90 2.42 4.39
C SER A 70 7.69 2.00 5.62
N GLU A 71 7.93 2.95 6.52
CA GLU A 71 8.55 2.73 7.83
C GLU A 71 7.67 3.38 8.91
N GLU A 72 7.21 2.60 9.88
CA GLU A 72 6.28 3.03 10.92
C GLU A 72 5.02 3.72 10.34
N THR A 73 4.92 5.04 10.48
CA THR A 73 3.84 5.88 9.93
C THR A 73 4.28 6.69 8.73
N THR A 74 5.49 6.52 8.22
CA THR A 74 6.03 7.30 7.10
C THR A 74 5.98 6.48 5.82
N CYS A 75 5.54 7.11 4.73
CA CYS A 75 5.52 6.57 3.39
C CYS A 75 6.45 7.41 2.53
N TYR A 76 7.66 6.91 2.29
CA TYR A 76 8.59 7.53 1.36
C TYR A 76 8.22 7.10 -0.06
N VAL A 77 8.05 8.06 -0.96
CA VAL A 77 7.68 7.79 -2.35
C VAL A 77 8.60 8.53 -3.31
N SER A 78 8.85 7.89 -4.45
CA SER A 78 9.68 8.47 -5.53
C SER A 78 8.95 9.63 -6.21
N ILE A 79 9.71 10.62 -6.71
CA ILE A 79 9.15 11.68 -7.57
C ILE A 79 8.57 11.13 -8.89
N ASP A 80 8.92 9.89 -9.27
CA ASP A 80 8.33 9.20 -10.41
C ASP A 80 6.82 9.05 -10.29
N TYR A 81 6.27 9.08 -9.06
CA TYR A 81 4.84 9.14 -8.82
C TYR A 81 4.15 10.24 -9.67
N PHE A 82 4.81 11.39 -9.85
CA PHE A 82 4.28 12.53 -10.61
C PHE A 82 4.59 12.49 -12.10
N ARG A 83 5.47 11.60 -12.56
CA ARG A 83 5.88 11.52 -13.98
C ARG A 83 4.92 10.72 -14.85
N GLY A 84 3.92 10.12 -14.23
CA GLY A 84 2.87 9.34 -14.88
C GLY A 84 2.81 7.96 -14.28
N LEU A 85 1.78 7.72 -13.47
CA LEU A 85 1.51 6.38 -12.95
C LEU A 85 1.14 5.45 -14.09
N GLY A 86 1.59 4.19 -13.99
CA GLY A 86 1.04 3.11 -14.79
C GLY A 86 -0.48 3.02 -14.66
N ARG A 87 -1.09 2.22 -15.52
CA ARG A 87 -2.56 2.15 -15.64
C ARG A 87 -3.24 1.81 -14.31
N PHE A 88 -2.61 0.94 -13.53
CA PHE A 88 -3.12 0.39 -12.28
C PHE A 88 -2.21 0.67 -11.07
N GLU A 89 -1.19 1.52 -11.26
CA GLU A 89 -0.24 1.85 -10.21
C GLU A 89 -0.71 3.07 -9.40
N ASP A 90 -0.49 3.02 -8.10
CA ASP A 90 -0.70 4.10 -7.13
C ASP A 90 0.15 3.85 -5.88
N PHE A 91 1.44 4.14 -5.98
CA PHE A 91 2.41 3.82 -4.92
C PHE A 91 2.08 4.52 -3.60
N ILE A 92 1.41 5.69 -3.61
CA ILE A 92 0.95 6.32 -2.37
C ILE A 92 -0.09 5.44 -1.67
N VAL A 93 -1.05 4.88 -2.41
CA VAL A 93 -2.04 3.96 -1.83
C VAL A 93 -1.37 2.68 -1.34
N HIS A 94 -0.39 2.16 -2.08
CA HIS A 94 0.41 1.01 -1.66
C HIS A 94 1.08 1.25 -0.32
N GLU A 95 1.90 2.30 -0.22
CA GLU A 95 2.64 2.61 0.99
C GLU A 95 1.71 2.97 2.16
N ALA A 96 0.62 3.69 1.89
CA ALA A 96 -0.38 4.00 2.91
C ALA A 96 -1.08 2.74 3.45
N ALA A 97 -1.25 1.70 2.62
CA ALA A 97 -1.81 0.43 3.08
C ALA A 97 -0.89 -0.27 4.09
N HIS A 98 0.43 -0.11 3.97
CA HIS A 98 1.39 -0.66 4.92
C HIS A 98 1.30 -0.05 6.31
N ILE A 99 0.94 1.23 6.43
CA ILE A 99 0.74 1.89 7.73
C ILE A 99 -0.28 1.10 8.57
N PHE A 100 -1.32 0.51 7.96
CA PHE A 100 -2.36 -0.24 8.68
C PHE A 100 -1.88 -1.51 9.38
N HIS A 101 -0.66 -1.97 9.10
CA HIS A 101 -0.01 -3.11 9.78
C HIS A 101 1.41 -2.82 10.28
N ASN A 102 1.93 -1.60 10.06
CA ASN A 102 3.23 -1.14 10.55
C ASN A 102 3.12 -0.43 11.90
N CYS A 103 1.99 0.25 12.17
CA CYS A 103 1.78 0.95 13.44
C CYS A 103 0.58 0.41 14.23
N LYS A 104 0.58 0.66 15.55
CA LYS A 104 -0.53 0.31 16.43
C LYS A 104 -1.67 1.32 16.32
N ARG A 105 -2.83 0.96 16.85
CA ARG A 105 -4.01 1.82 16.88
C ARG A 105 -3.80 3.10 17.67
N HIS A 106 -3.11 3.05 18.81
CA HIS A 106 -2.85 4.26 19.59
C HIS A 106 -2.01 5.29 18.81
N THR A 107 -1.12 4.85 17.91
CA THR A 107 -0.33 5.74 17.03
C THR A 107 -1.23 6.58 16.11
N MET A 108 -2.42 6.06 15.78
CA MET A 108 -3.43 6.77 14.99
C MET A 108 -4.48 7.50 15.82
N GLY A 109 -4.29 7.61 17.15
CA GLY A 109 -5.29 8.16 18.06
C GLY A 109 -6.55 7.29 18.18
N LEU A 110 -6.49 6.02 17.76
CA LEU A 110 -7.61 5.10 17.83
C LEU A 110 -7.63 4.33 19.16
N PRO A 111 -8.81 3.98 19.70
CA PRO A 111 -8.90 3.14 20.89
C PRO A 111 -8.26 1.78 20.63
N GLU A 112 -7.36 1.37 21.53
CA GLU A 112 -6.64 0.10 21.48
C GLU A 112 -7.18 -0.88 22.53
N SER A 113 -7.22 -2.16 22.17
CA SER A 113 -7.50 -3.25 23.10
C SER A 113 -6.63 -4.46 22.76
N SER A 114 -6.47 -5.41 23.69
CA SER A 114 -5.70 -6.63 23.42
C SER A 114 -6.23 -7.46 22.23
N ALA A 115 -7.50 -7.28 21.84
CA ALA A 115 -8.10 -7.92 20.68
C ALA A 115 -8.06 -7.07 19.39
N ARG A 116 -7.68 -5.78 19.51
CA ARG A 116 -7.60 -4.81 18.41
C ARG A 116 -6.38 -3.94 18.67
N GLU A 117 -5.21 -4.48 18.40
CA GLU A 117 -3.93 -3.79 18.58
C GLU A 117 -3.53 -3.03 17.31
N TRP A 118 -3.80 -3.64 16.16
CA TRP A 118 -3.50 -3.11 14.83
C TRP A 118 -4.73 -2.41 14.20
N PRO A 119 -4.54 -1.37 13.36
CA PRO A 119 -5.63 -0.70 12.66
C PRO A 119 -6.52 -1.67 11.88
N LEU A 120 -5.90 -2.58 11.13
CA LEU A 120 -6.55 -3.65 10.39
C LEU A 120 -5.91 -5.01 10.72
N ASP A 121 -6.71 -6.07 10.74
CA ASP A 121 -6.25 -7.43 10.98
C ASP A 121 -5.84 -8.07 9.66
N ILE A 122 -4.53 -8.07 9.38
CA ILE A 122 -3.93 -8.53 8.12
C ILE A 122 -2.89 -9.60 8.44
N ALA A 123 -2.99 -10.76 7.81
CA ALA A 123 -2.03 -11.84 7.95
C ALA A 123 -0.64 -11.40 7.46
N TYR A 124 0.40 -11.80 8.18
CA TYR A 124 1.77 -11.36 7.92
C TYR A 124 2.21 -11.66 6.48
N ASP A 125 1.90 -12.85 5.97
CA ASP A 125 2.18 -13.31 4.61
C ASP A 125 1.29 -12.68 3.53
N LYS A 126 0.27 -11.90 3.92
CA LYS A 126 -0.67 -11.23 3.01
C LYS A 126 -0.52 -9.72 2.98
N ARG A 127 0.45 -9.15 3.69
CA ARG A 127 0.68 -7.70 3.78
C ARG A 127 0.92 -7.06 2.41
N GLU A 128 1.80 -7.67 1.61
CA GLU A 128 2.08 -7.23 0.23
C GLU A 128 0.88 -7.43 -0.69
N THR A 129 0.23 -8.60 -0.63
CA THR A 129 -1.00 -8.87 -1.39
C THR A 129 -2.08 -7.84 -1.08
N PHE A 130 -2.22 -7.45 0.19
CA PHE A 130 -3.16 -6.41 0.63
C PHE A 130 -2.80 -5.04 0.06
N ALA A 131 -1.53 -4.64 0.14
CA ALA A 131 -1.04 -3.36 -0.38
C ALA A 131 -1.23 -3.25 -1.90
N TYR A 132 -0.75 -4.23 -2.68
CA TYR A 132 -0.96 -4.29 -4.13
C TYR A 132 -2.44 -4.33 -4.51
N SER A 133 -3.26 -5.09 -3.77
CA SER A 133 -4.71 -5.12 -4.02
C SER A 133 -5.34 -3.76 -3.77
N CYS A 134 -4.93 -3.05 -2.72
CA CYS A 134 -5.44 -1.72 -2.41
C CYS A 134 -5.02 -0.69 -3.48
N GLU A 135 -3.76 -0.75 -3.92
CA GLU A 135 -3.19 0.05 -4.99
C GLU A 135 -4.00 -0.11 -6.29
N ALA A 136 -4.05 -1.31 -6.85
CA ALA A 136 -4.75 -1.52 -8.11
C ALA A 136 -6.25 -1.27 -7.99
N PHE A 137 -6.86 -1.66 -6.87
CA PHE A 137 -8.28 -1.46 -6.67
C PHE A 137 -8.65 0.02 -6.58
N SER A 138 -7.76 0.89 -6.06
CA SER A 138 -7.96 2.35 -6.06
C SER A 138 -8.14 2.88 -7.49
N ARG A 139 -7.30 2.45 -8.43
CA ARG A 139 -7.34 2.82 -9.84
C ARG A 139 -8.54 2.21 -10.55
N VAL A 140 -8.93 0.98 -10.19
CA VAL A 140 -10.14 0.33 -10.69
C VAL A 140 -11.40 1.10 -10.30
N VAL A 141 -11.54 1.54 -9.04
CA VAL A 141 -12.74 2.30 -8.62
C VAL A 141 -12.75 3.73 -9.14
N GLU A 142 -11.58 4.36 -9.29
CA GLU A 142 -11.45 5.69 -9.88
C GLU A 142 -11.90 5.70 -11.35
N ARG A 143 -11.53 4.67 -12.11
CA ARG A 143 -11.81 4.57 -13.55
C ARG A 143 -13.13 3.88 -13.87
N GLY A 144 -13.62 3.00 -12.98
CA GLY A 144 -14.80 2.18 -13.18
C GLY A 144 -15.96 2.55 -12.26
N SER A 145 -16.91 3.35 -12.77
CA SER A 145 -18.09 3.77 -11.99
C SER A 145 -19.16 2.67 -11.83
N THR A 146 -19.12 1.62 -12.66
CA THR A 146 -20.07 0.50 -12.62
C THR A 146 -19.36 -0.82 -12.32
N ARG A 147 -20.09 -1.79 -11.76
CA ARG A 147 -19.58 -3.16 -11.54
C ARG A 147 -19.00 -3.76 -12.82
N GLN A 148 -19.68 -3.60 -13.95
CA GLN A 148 -19.21 -4.14 -15.22
C GLN A 148 -17.90 -3.47 -15.68
N ALA A 149 -17.79 -2.14 -15.55
CA ALA A 149 -16.56 -1.42 -15.87
C ALA A 149 -15.39 -1.85 -14.97
N ARG A 150 -15.62 -2.01 -13.67
CA ARG A 150 -14.60 -2.48 -12.73
C ARG A 150 -14.12 -3.90 -13.06
N LEU A 151 -15.03 -4.82 -13.36
CA LEU A 151 -14.68 -6.18 -13.76
C LEU A 151 -13.91 -6.22 -15.10
N ALA A 152 -14.23 -5.32 -16.04
CA ALA A 152 -13.47 -5.21 -17.28
C ALA A 152 -12.04 -4.71 -17.02
N LEU A 153 -11.87 -3.72 -16.14
CA LEU A 153 -10.55 -3.23 -15.73
C LEU A 153 -9.71 -4.31 -15.02
N VAL A 154 -10.33 -5.14 -14.18
CA VAL A 154 -9.62 -6.26 -13.53
C VAL A 154 -9.16 -7.31 -14.56
N ARG A 155 -9.96 -7.58 -15.60
CA ARG A 155 -9.54 -8.48 -16.69
C ARG A 155 -8.37 -7.91 -17.47
N GLU A 156 -8.44 -6.62 -17.82
CA GLU A 156 -7.33 -5.93 -18.48
C GLU A 156 -6.04 -5.95 -17.63
N LEU A 157 -6.17 -5.83 -16.32
CA LEU A 157 -5.05 -5.97 -15.41
C LEU A 157 -4.47 -7.40 -15.45
N ALA A 158 -5.33 -8.41 -15.41
CA ALA A 158 -4.93 -9.82 -15.48
C ALA A 158 -4.25 -10.19 -16.80
N ASP A 159 -4.60 -9.51 -17.90
CA ASP A 159 -4.09 -9.80 -19.25
C ASP A 159 -2.68 -9.26 -19.52
N GLY A 160 -2.14 -8.37 -18.67
CA GLY A 160 -0.79 -7.83 -18.92
C GLY A 160 -0.27 -6.76 -17.96
N HIS A 161 -0.92 -6.52 -16.83
CA HIS A 161 -0.49 -5.51 -15.85
C HIS A 161 -0.38 -6.09 -14.43
N VAL A 162 -0.23 -7.41 -14.30
CA VAL A 162 0.07 -8.03 -13.01
C VAL A 162 1.52 -7.66 -12.62
N PRO A 163 1.79 -7.19 -11.39
CA PRO A 163 3.14 -6.88 -10.95
C PRO A 163 4.08 -8.09 -11.06
N GLU A 164 5.27 -7.87 -11.62
CA GLU A 164 6.33 -8.87 -11.66
C GLU A 164 7.11 -8.87 -10.34
N THR A 165 6.62 -9.61 -9.35
CA THR A 165 7.25 -9.72 -8.02
C THR A 165 7.07 -11.13 -7.44
N ASP A 166 8.07 -11.61 -6.70
CA ASP A 166 8.02 -12.88 -5.98
C ASP A 166 7.19 -12.81 -4.69
N ARG A 167 6.86 -11.59 -4.25
CA ARG A 167 6.07 -11.31 -3.04
C ARG A 167 4.56 -11.45 -3.25
N LEU A 168 4.11 -11.73 -4.48
CA LEU A 168 2.71 -11.76 -4.87
C LEU A 168 2.36 -13.03 -5.65
N ASP A 169 1.37 -13.79 -5.17
CA ASP A 169 0.73 -14.81 -6.01
C ASP A 169 -0.22 -14.13 -7.00
N ALA A 170 0.15 -14.14 -8.28
CA ALA A 170 -0.62 -13.51 -9.36
C ALA A 170 -2.08 -14.00 -9.45
N ARG A 171 -2.33 -15.30 -9.20
CA ARG A 171 -3.68 -15.87 -9.31
C ARG A 171 -4.53 -15.45 -8.12
N GLU A 172 -3.96 -15.49 -6.91
CA GLU A 172 -4.63 -14.99 -5.72
C GLU A 172 -4.96 -13.51 -5.87
N TYR A 173 -3.99 -12.70 -6.28
CA TYR A 173 -4.14 -11.27 -6.49
C TYR A 173 -5.32 -10.92 -7.42
N VAL A 174 -5.36 -11.54 -8.61
CA VAL A 174 -6.46 -11.33 -9.57
C VAL A 174 -7.80 -11.82 -9.00
N SER A 175 -7.81 -12.93 -8.25
CA SER A 175 -9.02 -13.43 -7.58
C SER A 175 -9.56 -12.43 -6.56
N VAL A 176 -8.69 -11.86 -5.72
CA VAL A 176 -9.05 -10.84 -4.72
C VAL A 176 -9.67 -9.62 -5.39
N LEU A 177 -9.04 -9.11 -6.45
CA LEU A 177 -9.55 -7.95 -7.20
C LEU A 177 -10.88 -8.24 -7.89
N THR A 178 -11.05 -9.44 -8.44
CA THR A 178 -12.30 -9.86 -9.10
C THR A 178 -13.47 -9.90 -8.11
N GLU A 179 -13.24 -10.49 -6.93
CA GLU A 179 -14.22 -10.54 -5.85
C GLU A 179 -14.58 -9.13 -5.35
N ALA A 180 -13.57 -8.28 -5.11
CA ALA A 180 -13.78 -6.89 -4.69
C ALA A 180 -14.55 -6.07 -5.73
N ALA A 181 -14.19 -6.15 -7.02
CA ALA A 181 -14.87 -5.43 -8.10
C ALA A 181 -16.33 -5.85 -8.29
N GLY A 182 -16.65 -7.10 -7.98
CA GLY A 182 -18.00 -7.67 -8.06
C GLY A 182 -18.89 -7.37 -6.86
N ALA A 183 -18.32 -7.00 -5.71
CA ALA A 183 -19.05 -6.76 -4.48
C ALA A 183 -19.73 -5.37 -4.45
N ARG A 184 -20.47 -5.11 -3.36
CA ARG A 184 -20.93 -3.76 -2.97
C ARG A 184 -20.08 -3.15 -1.84
N ASN A 185 -19.34 -3.98 -1.11
CA ASN A 185 -18.50 -3.63 0.04
C ASN A 185 -17.02 -3.88 -0.28
N ASP A 186 -16.58 -3.31 -1.39
CA ASP A 186 -15.46 -3.78 -2.20
C ASP A 186 -14.13 -3.86 -1.42
N TRP A 187 -13.79 -2.82 -0.65
CA TRP A 187 -12.57 -2.76 0.17
C TRP A 187 -12.54 -3.79 1.31
N LYS A 188 -13.70 -4.10 1.89
CA LYS A 188 -13.79 -5.09 2.98
C LYS A 188 -13.58 -6.52 2.48
N HIS A 189 -13.85 -6.79 1.21
CA HIS A 189 -13.52 -8.07 0.61
C HIS A 189 -12.01 -8.25 0.51
N ILE A 190 -11.27 -7.21 0.08
CA ILE A 190 -9.80 -7.24 0.05
C ILE A 190 -9.25 -7.55 1.45
N LEU A 191 -9.72 -6.81 2.47
CA LEU A 191 -9.33 -7.05 3.87
C LEU A 191 -9.66 -8.48 4.31
N SER A 192 -10.88 -8.97 4.05
CA SER A 192 -11.29 -10.31 4.47
C SER A 192 -10.47 -11.42 3.82
N ARG A 193 -9.97 -11.22 2.61
CA ARG A 193 -9.11 -12.18 1.91
C ARG A 193 -7.68 -12.18 2.44
N CYS A 194 -7.24 -11.05 3.00
CA CYS A 194 -5.90 -10.89 3.55
C CYS A 194 -5.85 -11.06 5.08
N ALA A 195 -7.00 -11.29 5.74
CA ALA A 195 -7.07 -11.50 7.18
C ALA A 195 -6.55 -12.90 7.57
N PRO A 196 -6.04 -13.07 8.81
CA PRO A 196 -5.64 -14.38 9.31
C PRO A 196 -6.80 -15.39 9.25
N PRO A 197 -6.53 -16.70 9.12
CA PRO A 197 -7.56 -17.73 9.20
C PRO A 197 -8.33 -17.56 10.51
N ARG A 198 -9.67 -17.53 10.42
CA ARG A 198 -10.51 -17.51 11.63
C ARG A 198 -10.25 -18.78 12.42
N HIS A 199 -9.55 -18.67 13.56
CA HIS A 199 -9.53 -19.76 14.52
C HIS A 199 -10.96 -19.99 15.01
N PRO A 200 -11.50 -21.23 14.92
CA PRO A 200 -12.78 -21.53 15.54
C PRO A 200 -12.65 -21.22 17.03
N ARG A 201 -13.57 -20.38 17.53
CA ARG A 201 -13.65 -20.08 18.97
C ARG A 201 -13.80 -21.41 19.70
N ARG A 202 -12.82 -21.74 20.55
CA ARG A 202 -12.94 -22.82 21.52
C ARG A 202 -14.01 -22.50 22.53
#